data_AF-A0AA40A821-F1
#
_entry.id   AF-A0AA40A821-F1
#
_cell.length_a   1.000
_cell.length_b   1.000
_cell.length_c   1.000
_cell.angle_alpha   90.00
_cell.angle_beta   90.00
_cell.angle_gamma   90.00
#
_symmetry.space_group_name_H-M   'P 1'
#
loop_
_entity.id
_entity.type
_entity.pdbx_description
1 polymer ?
#
loop_
_entity_poly.entity_id
_entity_poly.type
_entity_poly.pdbx_seq_one_letter_code
_entity_poly.pdbx_strand_id
1 'polypeptide(L)'
;MSISLTVLPLRVLHHIQRTYAPSVFETCLHYLFHCFWASPGINLTRPENMVKALAEVPVGFKGGEISIGTERLFNGEDVKALMAAAASQEVKDVLKATTQEAPERGAFGAPWLWATNSAGEAEPFFGGDRFHFIYKFLDLPFQDVALLPPAGQEKQEEVLKL
;
A
#
# COMPACT_ATOMS: atom_id res chain seq x y z
N MET A 1 10.76 -20.14 -0.44
CA MET A 1 10.54 -19.01 0.51
C MET A 1 11.36 -17.75 0.18
N SER A 2 11.85 -17.51 -1.05
CA SER A 2 12.74 -16.35 -1.34
C SER A 2 12.05 -15.09 -1.88
N ILE A 3 10.77 -15.16 -2.27
CA ILE A 3 10.01 -14.03 -2.84
C ILE A 3 9.36 -13.18 -1.73
N SER A 4 9.14 -13.76 -0.55
CA SER A 4 8.37 -13.13 0.54
C SER A 4 9.13 -12.07 1.35
N LEU A 5 10.45 -11.95 1.18
CA LEU A 5 11.28 -10.97 1.90
C LEU A 5 11.49 -9.72 1.06
N THR A 6 10.50 -8.83 1.04
CA THR A 6 10.48 -7.57 0.26
C THR A 6 11.36 -6.45 0.84
N VAL A 7 12.46 -6.80 1.52
CA VAL A 7 13.35 -5.84 2.19
C VAL A 7 13.94 -4.82 1.22
N LEU A 8 14.42 -5.27 0.06
CA LEU A 8 14.98 -4.38 -0.97
C LEU A 8 13.95 -3.35 -1.49
N PRO A 9 12.79 -3.75 -2.02
CA PRO A 9 11.80 -2.78 -2.52
C PRO A 9 11.27 -1.86 -1.41
N LEU A 10 11.13 -2.34 -0.16
CA LEU A 10 10.73 -1.49 0.96
C LEU A 10 11.79 -0.43 1.31
N ARG A 11 13.10 -0.75 1.24
CA ARG A 11 14.17 0.25 1.40
C ARG A 11 14.14 1.31 0.31
N VAL A 12 13.92 0.90 -0.94
CA VAL A 12 13.79 1.83 -2.06
C VAL A 12 12.61 2.77 -1.84
N LEU A 13 11.44 2.24 -1.48
CA LEU A 13 10.24 3.03 -1.21
C LEU A 13 10.44 4.01 -0.04
N HIS A 14 11.11 3.61 1.04
CA HIS A 14 11.44 4.53 2.13
C HIS A 14 12.35 5.66 1.71
N HIS A 15 13.35 5.38 0.88
CA HIS A 15 14.21 6.44 0.35
C HIS A 15 13.37 7.40 -0.50
N ILE A 16 12.56 6.89 -1.43
CA ILE A 16 11.71 7.70 -2.31
C ILE A 16 10.75 8.59 -1.51
N GLN A 17 10.09 8.02 -0.49
CA GLN A 17 9.16 8.74 0.38
C GLN A 17 9.80 9.94 1.10
N ARG A 18 11.09 9.86 1.41
CA ARG A 18 11.83 10.90 2.15
C ARG A 18 12.43 11.97 1.25
N THR A 19 12.70 11.67 -0.02
CA THR A 19 13.46 12.54 -0.91
C THR A 19 12.67 13.14 -2.07
N TYR A 20 11.55 12.52 -2.46
CA TYR A 20 10.72 12.98 -3.58
C TYR A 20 9.34 13.44 -3.10
N ALA A 21 8.59 14.09 -4.00
CA ALA A 21 7.22 14.50 -3.74
C ALA A 21 6.31 13.28 -3.45
N PRO A 22 5.22 13.43 -2.65
CA PRO A 22 4.30 12.34 -2.34
C PRO A 22 3.74 11.61 -3.57
N SER A 23 3.47 12.34 -4.64
CA SER A 23 2.98 11.76 -5.90
C SER A 23 3.99 10.81 -6.56
N VAL A 24 5.30 11.05 -6.40
CA VAL A 24 6.37 10.15 -6.88
C VAL A 24 6.36 8.87 -6.06
N PHE A 25 6.26 8.99 -4.74
CA PHE A 25 6.14 7.83 -3.85
C PHE A 25 4.91 6.98 -4.18
N GLU A 26 3.73 7.59 -4.31
CA GLU A 26 2.48 6.90 -4.67
C GLU A 26 2.61 6.19 -6.03
N THR A 27 3.16 6.87 -7.03
CA THR A 27 3.41 6.30 -8.36
C THR A 27 4.31 5.06 -8.27
N CYS A 28 5.43 5.16 -7.55
CA CYS A 28 6.34 4.04 -7.35
C CYS A 28 5.72 2.90 -6.55
N LEU A 29 4.97 3.22 -5.49
CA LEU A 29 4.29 2.23 -4.66
C LEU A 29 3.30 1.42 -5.51
N HIS A 30 2.42 2.11 -6.26
CA HIS A 30 1.47 1.45 -7.16
C HIS A 30 2.17 0.61 -8.21
N TYR A 31 3.22 1.13 -8.85
CA TYR A 31 3.92 0.41 -9.91
C TYR A 31 4.64 -0.84 -9.39
N LEU A 32 5.35 -0.75 -8.26
CA LEU A 32 6.01 -1.92 -7.66
C LEU A 32 4.99 -2.95 -7.15
N PHE A 33 3.84 -2.52 -6.63
CA PHE A 33 2.72 -3.43 -6.32
C PHE A 33 2.20 -4.13 -7.56
N HIS A 34 2.02 -3.41 -8.67
CA HIS A 34 1.62 -3.98 -9.95
C HIS A 34 2.65 -5.01 -10.43
N CYS A 35 3.94 -4.67 -10.45
CA CYS A 35 5.00 -5.60 -10.82
C CYS A 35 5.00 -6.87 -9.94
N PHE A 36 4.73 -6.74 -8.64
CA PHE A 36 4.79 -7.86 -7.71
C PHE A 36 3.54 -8.76 -7.77
N TRP A 37 2.34 -8.17 -7.83
CA TRP A 37 1.07 -8.89 -7.68
C TRP A 37 0.35 -9.19 -8.99
N ALA A 38 0.54 -8.40 -10.04
CA ALA A 38 -0.12 -8.64 -11.33
C ALA A 38 0.58 -9.77 -12.09
N SER A 39 -0.18 -10.67 -12.72
CA SER A 39 0.36 -11.76 -13.54
C SER A 39 1.21 -11.21 -14.71
N PRO A 40 2.43 -11.73 -14.98
CA PRO A 40 3.02 -12.96 -14.42
C PRO A 40 3.74 -12.81 -13.06
N GLY A 41 3.82 -11.61 -12.50
CA GLY A 41 4.53 -11.30 -11.26
C GLY A 41 6.04 -11.26 -11.44
N ILE A 42 6.69 -10.26 -10.84
CA ILE A 42 8.14 -10.04 -10.89
C ILE A 42 8.69 -10.18 -9.48
N ASN A 43 9.73 -11.02 -9.32
CA ASN A 43 10.42 -11.13 -8.05
C ASN A 43 11.32 -9.90 -7.79
N LEU A 44 10.76 -8.89 -7.12
CA LEU A 44 11.47 -7.65 -6.76
C LEU A 44 12.51 -7.81 -5.64
N THR A 45 12.68 -9.00 -5.05
CA THR A 45 13.78 -9.25 -4.10
C THR A 45 15.14 -9.38 -4.80
N ARG A 46 15.14 -9.51 -6.13
CA ARG A 46 16.33 -9.57 -6.98
C ARG A 46 16.76 -8.16 -7.42
N PRO A 47 18.01 -7.73 -7.16
CA PRO A 47 18.49 -6.40 -7.57
C PRO A 47 18.28 -6.09 -9.06
N GLU A 48 18.51 -7.06 -9.94
CA GLU A 48 18.34 -6.92 -11.39
C GLU A 48 16.88 -6.67 -11.80
N ASN A 49 15.93 -7.27 -11.09
CA ASN A 49 14.51 -7.05 -11.33
C ASN A 49 14.07 -5.69 -10.77
N MET A 50 14.61 -5.29 -9.62
CA MET A 50 14.34 -3.99 -9.03
C MET A 50 14.84 -2.85 -9.92
N VAL A 51 16.06 -2.97 -10.47
CA VAL A 51 16.63 -2.00 -11.43
C VAL A 51 15.73 -1.86 -12.65
N LYS A 52 15.30 -2.99 -13.24
CA LYS A 52 14.39 -2.97 -14.39
C LYS A 52 13.05 -2.33 -14.04
N ALA A 53 12.46 -2.68 -12.90
CA ALA A 53 11.20 -2.09 -12.47
C ALA A 53 11.31 -0.58 -12.27
N LEU A 54 12.38 -0.10 -11.61
CA LEU A 54 12.59 1.34 -11.42
C LEU A 54 12.78 2.11 -12.74
N ALA A 55 13.51 1.52 -13.70
CA ALA A 55 13.70 2.12 -15.02
C ALA A 55 12.39 2.21 -15.83
N GLU A 56 11.40 1.38 -15.52
CA GLU A 56 10.14 1.29 -16.26
C GLU A 56 8.96 1.99 -15.57
N VAL A 57 9.17 2.66 -14.42
CA VAL A 57 8.10 3.38 -13.71
C VAL A 57 7.53 4.47 -14.63
N PRO A 58 6.25 4.37 -15.07
CA PRO A 58 5.63 5.38 -15.91
C PRO A 58 5.28 6.61 -15.08
N VAL A 59 5.47 7.80 -15.65
CA VAL A 59 5.00 9.04 -15.02
C VAL A 59 3.48 8.97 -14.82
N GLY A 60 3.02 9.21 -13.58
CA GLY A 60 1.60 9.29 -13.26
C GLY A 60 0.85 7.96 -13.18
N PHE A 61 1.54 6.82 -13.04
CA PHE A 61 0.90 5.52 -12.86
C PHE A 61 0.04 5.47 -11.57
N LYS A 62 -1.25 5.12 -11.70
CA LYS A 62 -2.23 5.09 -10.59
C LYS A 62 -2.81 3.70 -10.29
N GLY A 63 -2.29 2.64 -10.90
CA GLY A 63 -2.87 1.29 -10.85
C GLY A 63 -4.04 1.14 -11.82
N GLY A 64 -3.96 0.19 -12.76
CA GLY A 64 -5.00 -0.03 -13.77
C GLY A 64 -4.46 -0.56 -15.10
N GLU A 65 -5.30 -0.48 -16.16
CA GLU A 65 -4.92 -0.88 -17.51
C GLU A 65 -3.73 -0.07 -18.03
N ILE A 66 -2.90 -0.79 -18.80
CA ILE A 66 -1.59 -0.46 -19.35
C ILE A 66 -1.69 0.70 -20.37
N SER A 67 -2.17 1.86 -19.96
CA SER A 67 -1.78 3.11 -20.58
C SER A 67 -0.42 3.49 -20.00
N ILE A 68 0.59 2.68 -20.32
CA ILE A 68 1.98 3.01 -20.05
C ILE A 68 2.28 4.24 -20.90
N GLY A 69 2.26 5.42 -20.29
CA GLY A 69 2.91 6.58 -20.88
C GLY A 69 4.34 6.20 -21.27
N THR A 70 4.85 6.72 -22.38
CA THR A 70 6.22 6.40 -22.83
C THR A 70 7.28 7.07 -21.97
N GLU A 71 6.90 8.09 -21.20
CA GLU A 71 7.78 8.79 -20.29
C GLU A 71 8.07 7.96 -19.03
N ARG A 72 9.32 8.04 -18.55
CA ARG A 72 9.80 7.32 -17.37
C ARG A 72 10.13 8.29 -16.26
N LEU A 73 9.77 7.91 -15.04
CA LEU A 73 9.96 8.74 -13.86
C LEU A 73 11.45 8.89 -13.49
N PHE A 74 12.26 7.89 -13.82
CA PHE A 74 13.68 7.81 -13.49
C PHE A 74 14.52 7.53 -14.72
N ASN A 75 15.64 8.23 -14.84
CA ASN A 75 16.70 7.87 -15.79
C ASN A 75 17.67 6.85 -15.16
N GLY A 76 18.68 6.42 -15.92
CA GLY A 76 19.64 5.42 -15.45
C GLY A 76 20.49 5.86 -14.24
N GLU A 77 20.80 7.15 -14.12
CA GLU A 77 21.53 7.71 -12.97
C GLU A 77 20.66 7.73 -11.72
N ASP A 78 19.38 8.12 -11.87
CA ASP A 78 18.39 8.07 -10.80
C ASP A 78 18.25 6.65 -10.26
N VAL A 79 18.07 5.66 -11.15
CA VAL A 79 17.95 4.24 -10.75
C VAL A 79 19.20 3.77 -10.00
N LYS A 80 20.39 4.14 -10.46
CA LYS A 80 21.64 3.81 -9.77
C LYS A 80 21.72 4.45 -8.38
N ALA A 81 21.31 5.72 -8.26
CA ALA A 81 21.28 6.45 -6.99
C ALA A 81 20.28 5.82 -6.01
N LEU A 82 19.07 5.47 -6.46
CA LEU A 82 18.05 4.79 -5.66
C LEU A 82 18.56 3.43 -5.13
N MET A 83 19.21 2.64 -5.98
CA MET A 83 19.77 1.34 -5.57
C MET A 83 20.94 1.50 -4.58
N ALA A 84 21.79 2.50 -4.76
CA ALA A 84 22.87 2.81 -3.82
C ALA A 84 22.31 3.28 -2.48
N ALA A 85 21.30 4.15 -2.48
CA ALA A 85 20.63 4.63 -1.29
C ALA A 85 19.95 3.49 -0.51
N ALA A 86 19.26 2.58 -1.21
CA ALA A 86 18.65 1.40 -0.58
C ALA A 86 19.68 0.45 0.07
N ALA A 87 20.95 0.50 -0.34
CA ALA A 87 22.04 -0.26 0.27
C ALA A 87 22.73 0.48 1.44
N SER A 88 22.47 1.78 1.62
CA SER A 88 23.06 2.61 2.68
C SER A 88 22.62 2.15 4.08
N GLN A 89 23.46 2.41 5.08
CA GLN A 89 23.11 2.10 6.47
C GLN A 89 21.91 2.93 6.96
N GLU A 90 21.85 4.19 6.57
CA GLU A 90 20.76 5.11 6.91
C GLU A 90 19.38 4.54 6.52
N VAL A 91 19.21 4.11 5.27
CA VAL A 91 17.91 3.59 4.81
C VAL A 91 17.58 2.23 5.45
N LYS A 92 18.60 1.42 5.76
CA LYS A 92 18.40 0.17 6.53
C LYS A 92 17.84 0.46 7.92
N ASP A 93 18.40 1.46 8.59
CA ASP A 93 17.98 1.86 9.93
C ASP A 93 16.58 2.47 9.93
N VAL A 94 16.25 3.29 8.92
CA VAL A 94 14.89 3.83 8.74
C VAL A 94 13.85 2.73 8.55
N LEU A 95 14.10 1.76 7.67
CA LEU A 95 13.17 0.64 7.49
C LEU A 95 13.02 -0.17 8.79
N LYS A 96 14.12 -0.42 9.49
CA LYS A 96 14.10 -1.15 10.77
C LYS A 96 13.29 -0.39 11.81
N ALA A 97 13.54 0.90 12.00
CA ALA A 97 12.85 1.73 12.98
C ALA A 97 11.35 1.84 12.67
N THR A 98 10.99 2.09 11.41
CA THR A 98 9.58 2.20 10.99
C THR A 98 8.84 0.87 11.17
N THR A 99 9.49 -0.25 10.86
CA THR A 99 8.90 -1.59 11.05
C THR A 99 8.75 -1.92 12.54
N GLN A 100 9.65 -1.43 13.40
CA GLN A 100 9.64 -1.66 14.84
C GLN A 100 8.51 -0.92 15.56
N GLU A 101 8.09 0.24 15.05
CA GLU A 101 6.93 0.98 15.58
C GLU A 101 5.62 0.16 15.52
N ALA A 102 5.45 -0.66 14.48
CA ALA A 102 4.23 -1.44 14.29
C ALA A 102 3.91 -2.39 15.46
N PRO A 103 4.79 -3.32 15.88
CA PRO A 103 4.55 -4.17 17.04
C PRO A 103 4.50 -3.40 18.36
N GLU A 104 5.23 -2.28 18.49
CA GLU A 104 5.12 -1.39 19.67
C GLU A 104 3.72 -0.79 19.81
N ARG A 105 3.02 -0.62 18.69
CA ARG A 105 1.60 -0.22 18.62
C ARG A 105 0.64 -1.42 18.58
N GLY A 106 1.10 -2.63 18.88
CA GLY A 106 0.28 -3.83 18.96
C GLY A 106 0.00 -4.52 17.62
N ALA A 107 0.66 -4.12 16.53
CA ALA A 107 0.49 -4.78 15.23
C ALA A 107 1.01 -6.22 15.26
N PHE A 108 0.23 -7.14 14.68
CA PHE A 108 0.57 -8.55 14.52
C PHE A 108 0.53 -9.02 13.06
N GLY A 109 0.28 -8.11 12.13
CA GLY A 109 0.18 -8.38 10.69
C GLY A 109 0.07 -7.10 9.87
N ALA A 110 -0.13 -7.25 8.56
CA ALA A 110 -0.33 -6.13 7.63
C ALA A 110 -1.54 -6.39 6.69
N PRO A 111 -2.26 -5.35 6.24
CA PRO A 111 -2.06 -3.94 6.60
C PRO A 111 -2.51 -3.64 8.04
N TRP A 112 -1.78 -2.73 8.70
CA TRP A 112 -2.11 -2.15 10.00
C TRP A 112 -2.26 -0.64 9.81
N LEU A 113 -3.46 -0.14 10.04
CA LEU A 113 -3.82 1.25 9.79
C LEU A 113 -4.04 1.95 11.14
N TRP A 114 -3.34 3.06 11.36
CA TRP A 114 -3.53 3.90 12.54
C TRP A 114 -4.31 5.15 12.12
N ALA A 115 -5.56 5.26 12.56
CA ALA A 115 -6.43 6.38 12.20
C ALA A 115 -6.52 7.37 13.36
N THR A 116 -6.69 8.66 13.07
CA THR A 116 -6.94 9.70 14.07
C THR A 116 -8.17 10.48 13.67
N ASN A 117 -9.16 10.57 14.55
CA ASN A 117 -10.43 11.24 14.28
C ASN A 117 -10.34 12.76 14.54
N SER A 118 -11.43 13.49 14.27
CA SER A 118 -11.49 14.95 14.46
C SER A 118 -11.40 15.39 15.93
N ALA A 119 -11.66 14.49 16.88
CA ALA A 119 -11.48 14.72 18.31
C ALA A 119 -10.03 14.49 18.78
N GLY A 120 -9.13 14.04 17.90
CA GLY A 120 -7.73 13.72 18.22
C GLY A 120 -7.52 12.34 18.84
N GLU A 121 -8.56 11.52 18.92
CA GLU A 121 -8.47 10.13 19.37
C GLU A 121 -7.86 9.28 18.26
N ALA A 122 -7.06 8.28 18.61
CA ALA A 122 -6.38 7.44 17.63
C ALA A 122 -6.50 5.95 17.95
N GLU A 123 -6.87 5.15 16.94
CA GLU A 123 -7.18 3.73 17.06
C GLU A 123 -6.54 2.91 15.93
N PRO A 124 -6.10 1.66 16.21
CA PRO A 124 -5.60 0.75 15.20
C PRO A 124 -6.70 -0.08 14.50
N PHE A 125 -6.49 -0.39 13.23
CA PHE A 125 -7.32 -1.28 12.42
C PHE A 125 -6.46 -2.25 11.61
N PHE A 126 -6.72 -3.56 11.78
CA PHE A 126 -6.03 -4.63 11.05
C PHE A 126 -6.87 -5.17 9.89
N GLY A 127 -6.27 -5.28 8.71
CA GLY A 127 -6.87 -5.93 7.54
C GLY A 127 -7.45 -4.98 6.49
N GLY A 128 -7.53 -5.46 5.24
CA GLY A 128 -8.08 -4.72 4.11
C GLY A 128 -9.61 -4.71 4.03
N ASP A 129 -10.30 -5.41 4.94
CA ASP A 129 -11.75 -5.57 5.00
C ASP A 129 -12.41 -4.73 6.10
N ARG A 130 -11.64 -3.93 6.85
CA ARG A 130 -12.11 -3.15 8.02
C ARG A 130 -12.39 -1.69 7.77
N PHE A 131 -12.42 -1.25 6.51
CA PHE A 131 -12.65 0.15 6.18
C PHE A 131 -13.97 0.71 6.73
N HIS A 132 -15.04 -0.09 6.81
CA HIS A 132 -16.31 0.35 7.41
C HIS A 132 -16.18 0.71 8.91
N PHE A 133 -15.30 0.04 9.67
CA PHE A 133 -14.99 0.45 11.04
C PHE A 133 -14.19 1.74 11.09
N ILE A 134 -13.25 1.93 10.17
CA ILE A 134 -12.47 3.17 10.03
C ILE A 134 -13.41 4.34 9.72
N TYR A 135 -14.35 4.17 8.79
CA TYR A 135 -15.31 5.22 8.43
C TYR A 135 -16.20 5.61 9.60
N LYS A 136 -16.71 4.63 10.36
CA LYS A 136 -17.45 4.89 11.61
C LYS A 136 -16.61 5.67 12.62
N PHE A 137 -15.35 5.27 12.83
CA PHE A 137 -14.45 5.95 13.77
C PHE A 137 -14.09 7.38 13.36
N LEU A 138 -13.96 7.63 12.06
CA LEU A 138 -13.65 8.95 11.49
C LEU A 138 -14.90 9.83 11.29
N ASP A 139 -16.09 9.36 11.66
CA ASP A 139 -17.38 10.04 11.44
C ASP A 139 -17.62 10.41 9.94
N LEU A 140 -17.21 9.51 9.04
CA LEU A 140 -17.39 9.69 7.61
C LEU A 140 -18.73 9.12 7.15
N PRO A 141 -19.47 9.81 6.25
CA PRO A 141 -20.69 9.27 5.69
C PRO A 141 -20.38 8.10 4.76
N PHE A 142 -21.02 6.94 5.00
CA PHE A 142 -20.93 5.77 4.14
C PHE A 142 -22.22 4.94 4.21
N GLN A 143 -22.42 4.06 3.23
CA GLN A 143 -23.49 3.06 3.26
C GLN A 143 -22.96 1.76 3.86
N ASP A 144 -23.57 1.30 4.96
CA ASP A 144 -23.22 0.02 5.59
C ASP A 144 -23.75 -1.17 4.77
N VAL A 145 -23.17 -2.34 5.00
CA VAL A 145 -23.52 -3.58 4.29
C VAL A 145 -24.95 -3.99 4.66
N ALA A 146 -25.80 -4.17 3.65
CA ALA A 146 -27.14 -4.72 3.82
C ALA A 146 -27.17 -6.17 3.34
N LEU A 147 -27.61 -7.09 4.21
CA LEU A 147 -27.89 -8.46 3.81
C LEU A 147 -29.24 -8.49 3.07
N LEU A 148 -29.21 -8.95 1.82
CA LEU A 148 -30.41 -9.17 1.02
C LEU A 148 -30.92 -10.60 1.27
N PRO A 149 -32.25 -10.83 1.20
CA PRO A 149 -32.79 -12.18 1.25
C PRO A 149 -32.25 -13.01 0.05
N PRO A 150 -32.22 -14.34 0.16
CA PRO A 150 -31.91 -15.20 -0.98
C PRO A 150 -32.83 -14.88 -2.17
N ALA A 151 -32.28 -14.92 -3.39
CA ALA A 151 -33.07 -14.65 -4.59
C ALA A 151 -34.29 -15.59 -4.66
N GLY A 152 -35.51 -15.03 -4.65
CA GLY A 152 -36.77 -15.77 -4.74
C GLY A 152 -37.65 -15.79 -3.47
N GLN A 153 -37.24 -15.13 -2.38
CA GLN A 153 -38.11 -14.91 -1.22
C GLN A 153 -38.42 -13.41 -1.09
N GLU A 154 -39.65 -13.01 -1.41
CA GLU A 154 -40.15 -11.66 -1.16
C GLU A 154 -40.16 -11.37 0.36
N LYS A 155 -39.85 -10.12 0.74
CA LYS A 155 -39.91 -9.65 2.13
C LYS A 155 -41.33 -9.85 2.66
N GLN A 156 -41.51 -10.70 3.66
CA GLN A 156 -42.67 -10.58 4.55
C GLN A 156 -42.40 -9.39 5.48
N GLU A 157 -43.13 -8.29 5.29
CA GLU A 157 -43.17 -7.20 6.25
C GLU A 157 -43.84 -7.70 7.54
N GLU A 158 -43.04 -8.17 8.50
CA GLU A 158 -43.51 -8.29 9.88
C GLU A 158 -43.59 -6.88 10.49
N VAL A 159 -44.77 -6.28 10.37
CA VAL A 159 -45.20 -5.13 11.16
C VAL A 159 -45.32 -5.61 12.61
N LEU A 160 -44.23 -5.54 13.39
CA LEU A 160 -44.30 -5.71 14.83
C LEU A 160 -44.93 -4.43 15.42
N LYS A 161 -46.25 -4.45 15.59
CA LYS A 161 -46.95 -3.53 16.49
C LYS A 161 -46.59 -3.93 17.93
N LEU A 162 -45.92 -3.04 18.65
CA LEU A 162 -46.01 -2.94 20.10
C LEU A 162 -46.76 -1.67 20.44
#